data_AF-A0ABC9NA87-F1
#
_entry.id   AF-A0ABC9NA87-F1
#
_cell.length_a   1.000
_cell.length_b   1.000
_cell.length_c   1.000
_cell.angle_alpha   90.00
_cell.angle_beta   90.00
_cell.angle_gamma   90.00
#
_symmetry.space_group_name_H-M   'P 1'
#
loop_
_entity.id
_entity.type
_entity.pdbx_description
1 polymer ?
#
loop_
_entity_poly.entity_id
_entity_poly.type
_entity_poly.pdbx_seq_one_letter_code
_entity_poly.pdbx_strand_id
1 'polypeptide(L)'
;MNETVITLFGTIDRYWYNKNYLKYFLDKAKGQPVRLKVSSYGGDVAEAVAMSALMAEHGNVTVEFISFNASAATVLAFGAKSIEMHEDGMWLAHKCSLGVDIWGQLNADQLEDTIKELQNKKKSAEAIDLMIAQKYINRSGKSLKDIITLMEEERWMPAAEAKEWGFIDKIIPGTHKKPQVTNEMTDCFTALGLPLPAIDSEGKPEPEGRDKNLVSQIIDGIKGLFPTGNKTDISNSSNTVMRKEFTFINQILNSEGIEEKDGKMLLTVENLQAINDAVKTANEAKAKAENDLAVANTAKETAENSLTAVVNDLDSLSDSIKNAADNKAKVQVIRDIVAKIPGTGTDSHREANEDNKFADIATDPINSFENE
;
A
#
# COMPACT_ATOMS: atom_id res chain seq x y z
N MET A 1 -6.23 23.20 34.31
CA MET A 1 -4.88 22.82 33.83
C MET A 1 -4.72 23.46 32.46
N ASN A 2 -3.60 24.12 32.20
CA ASN A 2 -3.34 24.69 30.88
C ASN A 2 -2.97 23.54 29.93
N GLU A 3 -3.75 23.39 28.86
CA GLU A 3 -3.47 22.46 27.78
C GLU A 3 -2.28 22.97 26.96
N THR A 4 -1.33 22.08 26.64
CA THR A 4 -0.20 22.44 25.76
C THR A 4 -0.64 22.28 24.31
N VAL A 5 -0.50 23.33 23.50
CA VAL A 5 -0.86 23.31 22.08
C VAL A 5 0.38 23.16 21.22
N ILE A 6 0.36 22.19 20.30
CA ILE A 6 1.40 21.91 19.31
C ILE A 6 0.76 21.99 17.92
N THR A 7 1.46 22.52 16.93
CA THR A 7 0.96 22.68 15.55
C THR A 7 1.80 21.88 14.55
N LEU A 8 1.14 21.11 13.71
CA LEU A 8 1.71 20.34 12.61
C LEU A 8 1.00 20.76 11.31
N PHE A 9 1.53 21.78 10.64
CA PHE A 9 0.95 22.35 9.42
C PHE A 9 1.89 22.19 8.23
N GLY A 10 1.70 21.13 7.45
CA GLY A 10 2.57 20.79 6.33
C GLY A 10 2.90 19.29 6.29
N THR A 11 3.91 18.94 5.49
CA THR A 11 4.31 17.55 5.25
C THR A 11 4.89 16.88 6.51
N ILE A 12 4.57 15.59 6.67
CA ILE A 12 5.23 14.71 7.64
C ILE A 12 6.43 14.10 6.94
N ASP A 13 7.63 14.52 7.32
CA ASP A 13 8.85 14.00 6.72
C ASP A 13 10.05 14.15 7.66
N ARG A 14 11.19 13.58 7.24
CA ARG A 14 12.44 13.60 8.00
C ARG A 14 12.98 15.01 8.27
N TYR A 15 12.61 16.02 7.50
CA TYR A 15 13.21 17.36 7.54
C TYR A 15 12.42 18.35 8.39
N TRP A 16 11.10 18.23 8.39
CA TRP A 16 10.22 19.22 8.99
C TRP A 16 9.45 18.65 10.18
N TYR A 17 8.21 18.17 9.99
CA TYR A 17 7.45 17.51 11.05
C TYR A 17 7.74 16.01 11.06
N ASN A 18 8.50 15.56 12.06
CA ASN A 18 8.84 14.16 12.28
C ASN A 18 8.65 13.73 13.74
N LYS A 19 8.94 12.46 14.01
CA LYS A 19 8.93 11.89 15.37
C LYS A 19 9.76 12.69 16.39
N ASN A 20 10.91 13.23 16.01
CA ASN A 20 11.76 13.98 16.95
C ASN A 20 11.15 15.34 17.30
N TYR A 21 10.58 16.03 16.30
CA TYR A 21 9.82 17.26 16.52
C TYR A 21 8.71 17.02 17.54
N LEU A 22 7.85 16.02 17.30
CA LEU A 22 6.73 15.75 18.21
C LEU A 22 7.21 15.30 19.58
N LYS A 23 8.20 14.39 19.64
CA LYS A 23 8.78 13.90 20.89
C LYS A 23 9.27 15.04 21.77
N TYR A 24 9.99 16.00 21.20
CA TYR A 24 10.51 17.15 21.95
C TYR A 24 9.41 17.91 22.70
N PHE A 25 8.27 18.15 22.05
CA PHE A 25 7.15 18.85 22.68
C PHE A 25 6.37 17.96 23.65
N LEU A 26 6.18 16.68 23.33
CA LEU A 26 5.54 15.73 24.25
C LEU A 26 6.35 15.53 25.54
N ASP A 27 7.67 15.47 25.46
CA ASP A 27 8.55 15.37 26.63
C ASP A 27 8.40 16.59 27.56
N LYS A 28 8.27 17.78 26.97
CA LYS A 28 8.02 19.03 27.73
C LYS A 28 6.62 19.11 28.33
N ALA A 29 5.65 18.44 27.72
CA ALA A 29 4.27 18.40 28.17
C ALA A 29 3.94 17.18 29.05
N LYS A 30 4.96 16.43 29.49
CA LYS A 30 4.78 15.16 30.23
C LYS A 30 3.82 15.33 31.41
N GLY A 31 2.76 14.53 31.42
CA GLY A 31 1.73 14.54 32.46
C GLY A 31 0.69 15.67 32.33
N GLN A 32 0.76 16.49 31.29
CA GLN A 32 -0.24 17.52 30.96
C GLN A 32 -1.07 17.10 29.74
N PRO A 33 -2.31 17.59 29.59
CA PRO A 33 -3.04 17.43 28.34
C PRO A 33 -2.36 18.17 27.19
N VAL A 34 -2.29 17.51 26.04
CA VAL A 34 -1.72 18.07 24.80
C VAL A 34 -2.80 18.12 23.72
N ARG A 35 -2.86 19.23 22.99
CA ARG A 35 -3.64 19.38 21.76
C ARG A 35 -2.71 19.55 20.57
N LEU A 36 -2.71 18.57 19.68
CA LEU A 36 -1.96 18.59 18.44
C LEU A 36 -2.89 19.04 17.31
N LYS A 37 -2.74 20.29 16.86
CA LYS A 37 -3.46 20.82 15.70
C LYS A 37 -2.77 20.37 14.41
N VAL A 38 -3.50 19.71 13.52
CA VAL A 38 -2.96 19.11 12.30
C VAL A 38 -3.69 19.65 11.08
N SER A 39 -2.93 20.07 10.08
CA SER A 39 -3.36 20.38 8.72
C SER A 39 -2.27 19.88 7.79
N SER A 40 -2.42 18.64 7.32
CA SER A 40 -1.34 17.93 6.62
C SER A 40 -1.86 16.96 5.57
N TYR A 41 -1.28 17.00 4.38
CA TYR A 41 -1.58 16.06 3.30
C TYR A 41 -0.86 14.72 3.45
N GLY A 42 -0.16 14.52 4.57
CA GLY A 42 0.58 13.31 4.89
C GLY A 42 2.06 13.43 4.58
N GLY A 43 2.65 12.33 4.09
CA GLY A 43 4.09 12.18 3.88
C GLY A 43 4.59 10.80 4.30
N ASP A 44 5.71 10.75 5.01
CA ASP A 44 6.37 9.52 5.41
C ASP A 44 5.55 8.69 6.42
N VAL A 45 5.16 7.48 6.02
CA VAL A 45 4.36 6.56 6.83
C VAL A 45 5.12 6.09 8.08
N ALA A 46 6.42 5.89 8.00
CA ALA A 46 7.21 5.42 9.14
C ALA A 46 7.33 6.50 10.23
N GLU A 47 7.50 7.77 9.83
CA GLU A 47 7.44 8.91 10.76
C GLU A 47 6.06 9.01 11.42
N ALA A 48 4.97 8.91 10.64
CA ALA A 48 3.62 8.96 11.17
C ALA A 48 3.33 7.82 12.17
N VAL A 49 3.77 6.59 11.88
CA VAL A 49 3.61 5.45 12.78
C VAL A 49 4.40 5.65 14.08
N ALA A 50 5.61 6.20 14.01
CA ALA A 50 6.39 6.50 15.21
C ALA A 50 5.75 7.62 16.04
N MET A 51 5.25 8.68 15.39
CA MET A 51 4.52 9.77 16.05
C MET A 51 3.25 9.27 16.74
N SER A 52 2.52 8.38 16.08
CA SER A 52 1.36 7.69 16.65
C SER A 52 1.73 6.96 17.95
N ALA A 53 2.80 6.17 17.95
CA ALA A 53 3.28 5.47 19.14
C ALA A 53 3.67 6.43 20.28
N LEU A 54 4.38 7.52 19.97
CA LEU A 54 4.76 8.54 20.95
C LEU A 54 3.54 9.22 21.61
N MET A 55 2.48 9.48 20.83
CA MET A 55 1.22 10.01 21.40
C MET A 55 0.54 9.00 22.31
N ALA A 56 0.55 7.71 21.94
CA ALA A 56 -0.01 6.65 22.75
C ALA A 56 0.76 6.47 24.06
N GLU A 57 2.10 6.53 24.02
CA GLU A 57 2.97 6.52 25.20
C GLU A 57 2.71 7.72 26.13
N HIS A 58 2.50 8.90 25.55
CA HIS A 58 2.14 10.09 26.32
C HIS A 58 0.73 9.97 26.95
N GLY A 59 -0.20 9.31 26.27
CA GLY A 59 -1.50 8.87 26.80
C GLY A 59 -2.57 9.95 26.97
N ASN A 60 -2.23 11.23 26.81
CA ASN A 60 -3.19 12.35 26.96
C ASN A 60 -3.07 13.40 25.85
N VAL A 61 -3.00 12.93 24.60
CA VAL A 61 -2.97 13.77 23.39
C VAL A 61 -4.35 13.78 22.72
N THR A 62 -4.86 14.96 22.42
CA THR A 62 -6.01 15.18 21.52
C THR A 62 -5.47 15.68 20.18
N VAL A 63 -5.77 14.98 19.10
CA VAL A 63 -5.52 15.48 17.74
C VAL A 63 -6.71 16.30 17.28
N GLU A 64 -6.45 17.50 16.79
CA GLU A 64 -7.43 18.41 16.21
C GLU A 64 -7.11 18.61 14.74
N PHE A 65 -7.90 18.00 13.86
CA PHE A 65 -7.79 18.16 12.42
C PHE A 65 -8.48 19.44 11.94
N ILE A 66 -7.73 20.24 11.19
CA ILE A 66 -8.14 21.52 10.61
C ILE A 66 -7.92 21.44 9.10
N SER A 67 -8.82 22.00 8.29
CA SER A 67 -8.69 22.03 6.83
C SER A 67 -8.56 20.60 6.26
N PHE A 68 -7.69 20.40 5.28
CA PHE A 68 -7.51 19.14 4.56
C PHE A 68 -6.44 18.26 5.22
N ASN A 69 -6.80 17.01 5.51
CA ASN A 69 -5.94 16.03 6.16
C ASN A 69 -5.98 14.69 5.44
N ALA A 70 -4.81 14.20 5.01
CA ALA A 70 -4.72 13.01 4.18
C ALA A 70 -3.60 12.06 4.60
N SER A 71 -3.72 10.81 4.16
CA SER A 71 -2.59 9.87 4.11
C SER A 71 -1.92 9.66 5.48
N ALA A 72 -0.59 9.77 5.57
CA ALA A 72 0.15 9.56 6.82
C ALA A 72 -0.35 10.41 8.00
N ALA A 73 -0.93 11.59 7.75
CA ALA A 73 -1.46 12.46 8.81
C ALA A 73 -2.65 11.83 9.54
N THR A 74 -3.51 11.11 8.81
CA THR A 74 -4.65 10.42 9.41
C THR A 74 -4.22 9.20 10.21
N VAL A 75 -3.21 8.48 9.74
CA VAL A 75 -2.61 7.32 10.42
C VAL A 75 -1.91 7.72 11.73
N LEU A 76 -1.22 8.87 11.72
CA LEU A 76 -0.60 9.45 12.92
C LEU A 76 -1.61 9.57 14.05
N ALA A 77 -2.82 10.07 13.74
CA ALA A 77 -3.82 10.41 14.75
C ALA A 77 -4.35 9.22 15.54
N PHE A 78 -4.23 7.99 15.04
CA PHE A 78 -4.74 6.79 15.71
C PHE A 78 -4.01 6.40 17.00
N GLY A 79 -2.92 7.10 17.34
CA GLY A 79 -2.27 6.98 18.65
C GLY A 79 -2.77 7.99 19.69
N ALA A 80 -3.61 8.94 19.27
CA ALA A 80 -4.17 9.94 20.16
C ALA A 80 -5.25 9.35 21.06
N LYS A 81 -5.42 9.95 22.24
CA LYS A 81 -6.52 9.61 23.15
C LYS A 81 -7.87 10.04 22.59
N SER A 82 -7.90 11.16 21.87
CA SER A 82 -9.08 11.60 21.14
C SER A 82 -8.70 12.28 19.83
N ILE A 83 -9.55 12.12 18.82
CA ILE A 83 -9.42 12.73 17.51
C ILE A 83 -10.66 13.58 17.27
N GLU A 84 -10.45 14.87 17.09
CA GLU A 84 -11.46 15.88 16.84
C GLU A 84 -11.18 16.51 15.48
N MET A 85 -12.22 16.89 14.75
CA MET A 85 -12.08 17.48 13.41
C MET A 85 -13.04 18.64 13.26
N HIS A 86 -12.58 19.73 12.64
CA HIS A 86 -13.46 20.86 12.34
C HIS A 86 -14.51 20.48 11.30
N GLU A 87 -15.71 21.06 11.40
CA GLU A 87 -16.85 20.79 10.51
C GLU A 87 -16.54 21.05 9.04
N ASP A 88 -15.69 22.04 8.76
CA ASP A 88 -15.17 22.39 7.44
C ASP A 88 -13.85 21.68 7.07
N GLY A 89 -13.43 20.70 7.88
CA GLY A 89 -12.30 19.85 7.59
C GLY A 89 -12.63 18.74 6.59
N MET A 90 -11.59 18.26 5.90
CA MET A 90 -11.67 17.12 4.98
C MET A 90 -10.65 16.04 5.34
N TRP A 91 -11.06 14.78 5.19
CA TRP A 91 -10.28 13.57 5.46
C TRP A 91 -10.06 12.79 4.17
N LEU A 92 -8.86 12.27 3.92
CA LEU A 92 -8.61 11.33 2.82
C LEU A 92 -7.75 10.16 3.27
N ALA A 93 -8.25 8.95 3.02
CA ALA A 93 -7.51 7.71 3.14
C ALA A 93 -7.17 7.21 1.74
N HIS A 94 -5.94 6.73 1.53
CA HIS A 94 -5.54 6.10 0.28
C HIS A 94 -4.45 5.04 0.52
N LYS A 95 -4.17 4.23 -0.50
CA LYS A 95 -3.03 3.30 -0.50
C LYS A 95 -1.71 4.04 -0.45
N CYS A 96 -0.68 3.42 0.09
CA CYS A 96 0.64 4.01 0.09
C CYS A 96 1.16 4.17 -1.34
N SER A 97 1.74 5.34 -1.62
CA SER A 97 2.34 5.66 -2.90
C SER A 97 3.86 5.54 -2.81
N LEU A 98 4.49 5.03 -3.87
CA LEU A 98 5.94 4.99 -4.02
C LEU A 98 6.36 5.89 -5.19
N GLY A 99 7.37 6.73 -4.97
CA GLY A 99 8.03 7.44 -6.07
C GLY A 99 8.76 6.46 -6.98
N VAL A 100 8.51 6.53 -8.28
CA VAL A 100 9.18 5.73 -9.30
C VAL A 100 9.67 6.67 -10.39
N ASP A 101 10.99 6.87 -10.45
CA ASP A 101 11.66 7.62 -11.50
C ASP A 101 12.69 6.70 -12.18
N ILE A 102 12.58 6.55 -13.50
CA ILE A 102 13.53 5.81 -14.33
C ILE A 102 14.14 6.80 -15.31
N TRP A 103 15.44 7.07 -15.17
CA TRP A 103 16.14 8.06 -15.98
C TRP A 103 17.17 7.40 -16.90
N GLY A 104 17.16 7.76 -18.18
CA GLY A 104 18.11 7.26 -19.19
C GLY A 104 17.54 6.20 -20.15
N GLN A 105 18.44 5.49 -20.83
CA GLN A 105 18.10 4.39 -21.75
C GLN A 105 18.51 3.06 -21.11
N LEU A 106 17.62 2.07 -21.16
CA LEU A 106 17.84 0.73 -20.62
C LEU A 106 17.86 -0.29 -21.76
N ASN A 107 18.82 -1.21 -21.73
CA ASN A 107 18.80 -2.40 -22.59
C ASN A 107 17.88 -3.49 -22.00
N ALA A 108 17.72 -4.61 -22.71
CA ALA A 108 16.78 -5.67 -22.32
C ALA A 108 17.04 -6.24 -20.90
N ASP A 109 18.29 -6.48 -20.55
CA ASP A 109 18.65 -7.04 -19.23
C ASP A 109 18.37 -6.02 -18.11
N GLN A 110 18.68 -4.74 -18.34
CA GLN A 110 18.40 -3.66 -17.39
C GLN A 110 16.90 -3.42 -17.19
N LEU A 111 16.09 -3.62 -18.24
CA LEU A 111 14.63 -3.56 -18.13
C LEU A 111 14.10 -4.70 -17.24
N GLU A 112 14.61 -5.92 -17.40
CA GLU A 112 14.21 -7.06 -16.57
C GLU A 112 14.56 -6.84 -15.09
N ASP A 113 15.77 -6.34 -14.80
CA ASP A 113 16.19 -5.99 -13.44
C ASP A 113 15.28 -4.91 -12.82
N THR A 114 14.92 -3.90 -13.61
CA THR A 114 14.01 -2.82 -13.17
C THR A 114 12.61 -3.35 -12.87
N ILE A 115 12.08 -4.24 -13.71
CA ILE A 115 10.79 -4.90 -13.49
C ILE A 115 10.82 -5.68 -12.17
N LYS A 116 11.89 -6.45 -11.92
CA LYS A 116 12.07 -7.21 -10.69
C LYS A 116 12.13 -6.32 -9.46
N GLU A 117 12.82 -5.18 -9.54
CA GLU A 117 12.86 -4.19 -8.46
C GLU A 117 11.46 -3.61 -8.18
N LEU A 118 10.73 -3.21 -9.22
CA LEU A 118 9.37 -2.67 -9.09
C LEU A 118 8.40 -3.70 -8.52
N GLN A 119 8.52 -4.97 -8.89
CA GLN A 119 7.73 -6.05 -8.30
C GLN A 119 8.02 -6.21 -6.80
N ASN A 120 9.26 -6.07 -6.36
CA ASN A 120 9.61 -6.12 -4.94
C ASN A 120 9.11 -4.89 -4.17
N LYS A 121 9.21 -3.71 -4.78
CA LYS A 121 8.63 -2.45 -4.25
C LYS A 121 7.11 -2.56 -4.09
N LYS A 122 6.41 -3.08 -5.10
CA LYS A 122 4.97 -3.35 -5.07
C LYS A 122 4.60 -4.27 -3.90
N LYS A 123 5.28 -5.41 -3.74
CA LYS A 123 5.03 -6.34 -2.62
C LYS A 123 5.21 -5.66 -1.26
N SER A 124 6.20 -4.77 -1.14
CA SER A 124 6.44 -4.01 0.08
C SER A 124 5.33 -2.98 0.33
N ALA A 125 4.86 -2.29 -0.71
CA ALA A 125 3.72 -1.39 -0.64
C ALA A 125 2.44 -2.12 -0.22
N GLU A 126 2.16 -3.30 -0.79
CA GLU A 126 1.00 -4.13 -0.40
C GLU A 126 1.03 -4.51 1.08
N ALA A 127 2.22 -4.82 1.64
CA ALA A 127 2.38 -5.09 3.06
C ALA A 127 2.13 -3.83 3.92
N ILE A 128 2.58 -2.66 3.46
CA ILE A 128 2.32 -1.37 4.13
C ILE A 128 0.82 -1.03 4.07
N ASP A 129 0.15 -1.25 2.94
CA ASP A 129 -1.28 -1.04 2.77
C ASP A 129 -2.08 -1.87 3.77
N LEU A 130 -1.74 -3.15 3.93
CA LEU A 130 -2.39 -4.02 4.92
C LEU A 130 -2.15 -3.53 6.36
N MET A 131 -0.95 -3.05 6.68
CA MET A 131 -0.65 -2.48 8.00
C MET A 131 -1.45 -1.19 8.26
N ILE A 132 -1.55 -0.30 7.27
CA ILE A 132 -2.36 0.91 7.35
C ILE A 132 -3.84 0.56 7.50
N ALA A 133 -4.35 -0.35 6.67
CA ALA A 133 -5.72 -0.83 6.74
C ALA A 133 -6.04 -1.42 8.12
N GLN A 134 -5.13 -2.19 8.71
CA GLN A 134 -5.31 -2.73 10.06
C GLN A 134 -5.46 -1.62 11.12
N LYS A 135 -4.76 -0.49 10.99
CA LYS A 135 -4.93 0.65 11.90
C LYS A 135 -6.32 1.28 11.77
N TYR A 136 -6.79 1.46 10.54
CA TYR A 136 -8.16 1.93 10.28
C TYR A 136 -9.21 0.95 10.83
N ILE A 137 -9.03 -0.36 10.63
CA ILE A 137 -9.90 -1.41 11.18
C ILE A 137 -9.94 -1.33 12.71
N ASN A 138 -8.78 -1.26 13.36
CA ASN A 138 -8.69 -1.18 14.82
C ASN A 138 -9.41 0.06 15.37
N ARG A 139 -9.38 1.17 14.62
CA ARG A 139 -10.05 2.41 15.00
C ARG A 139 -11.56 2.37 14.78
N SER A 140 -11.98 1.89 13.63
CA SER A 140 -13.37 2.00 13.14
C SER A 140 -14.26 0.78 13.44
N GLY A 141 -13.65 -0.40 13.63
CA GLY A 141 -14.34 -1.68 13.67
C GLY A 141 -14.90 -2.17 12.32
N LYS A 142 -14.58 -1.50 11.20
CA LYS A 142 -15.03 -1.89 9.84
C LYS A 142 -14.26 -3.10 9.32
N SER A 143 -14.79 -3.73 8.26
CA SER A 143 -14.12 -4.88 7.65
C SER A 143 -12.88 -4.46 6.85
N LEU A 144 -11.93 -5.38 6.68
CA LEU A 144 -10.77 -5.16 5.80
C LEU A 144 -11.18 -4.79 4.39
N LYS A 145 -12.23 -5.42 3.86
CA LYS A 145 -12.75 -5.13 2.53
C LYS A 145 -13.20 -3.67 2.42
N ASP A 146 -14.01 -3.21 3.37
CA ASP A 146 -14.54 -1.83 3.33
C ASP A 146 -13.42 -0.80 3.44
N ILE A 147 -12.42 -1.05 4.29
CA ILE A 147 -11.27 -0.16 4.47
C ILE A 147 -10.39 -0.13 3.22
N ILE A 148 -10.11 -1.28 2.61
CA ILE A 148 -9.32 -1.33 1.37
C ILE A 148 -10.06 -0.63 0.23
N THR A 149 -11.38 -0.85 0.08
CA THR A 149 -12.18 -0.14 -0.92
C THR A 149 -12.16 1.37 -0.67
N LEU A 150 -12.31 1.82 0.58
CA LEU A 150 -12.18 3.24 0.92
C LEU A 150 -10.81 3.82 0.55
N MET A 151 -9.73 3.06 0.78
CA MET A 151 -8.36 3.47 0.39
C MET A 151 -8.15 3.46 -1.13
N GLU A 152 -8.93 2.71 -1.90
CA GLU A 152 -8.90 2.68 -3.36
C GLU A 152 -9.72 3.81 -4.00
N GLU A 153 -10.75 4.30 -3.30
CA GLU A 153 -11.61 5.38 -3.80
C GLU A 153 -10.86 6.71 -3.94
N GLU A 154 -9.77 6.91 -3.19
CA GLU A 154 -8.95 8.12 -3.19
C GLU A 154 -9.81 9.38 -3.29
N ARG A 155 -10.61 9.64 -2.25
CA ARG A 155 -11.54 10.78 -2.20
C ARG A 155 -11.52 11.50 -0.87
N TRP A 156 -11.92 12.77 -0.92
CA TRP A 156 -12.10 13.60 0.26
C TRP A 156 -13.45 13.34 0.93
N MET A 157 -13.44 13.08 2.23
CA MET A 157 -14.60 12.87 3.09
C MET A 157 -14.79 14.06 4.04
N PRO A 158 -16.01 14.59 4.19
CA PRO A 158 -16.31 15.61 5.19
C PRO A 158 -16.25 15.02 6.61
N ALA A 159 -16.12 15.89 7.62
CA ALA A 159 -16.01 15.48 9.02
C ALA A 159 -17.19 14.61 9.51
N ALA A 160 -18.41 14.85 9.01
CA ALA A 160 -19.58 14.03 9.31
C ALA A 160 -19.39 12.56 8.88
N GLU A 161 -18.96 12.36 7.64
CA GLU A 161 -18.68 11.03 7.11
C GLU A 161 -17.49 10.37 7.84
N ALA A 162 -16.40 11.11 8.08
CA ALA A 162 -15.26 10.58 8.85
C ALA A 162 -15.67 10.10 10.26
N LYS A 163 -16.69 10.75 10.86
CA LYS A 163 -17.27 10.32 12.13
C LYS A 163 -18.14 9.08 11.99
N GLU A 164 -18.94 8.96 10.93
CA GLU A 164 -19.75 7.76 10.64
C GLU A 164 -18.88 6.52 10.36
N TRP A 165 -17.72 6.73 9.74
CA TRP A 165 -16.69 5.71 9.62
C TRP A 165 -16.04 5.33 10.95
N GLY A 166 -16.17 6.15 12.00
CA GLY A 166 -15.56 5.91 13.30
C GLY A 166 -14.10 6.34 13.40
N PHE A 167 -13.59 7.15 12.46
CA PHE A 167 -12.20 7.61 12.50
C PHE A 167 -12.00 8.71 13.54
N ILE A 168 -12.98 9.60 13.69
CA ILE A 168 -12.94 10.72 14.64
C ILE A 168 -14.00 10.56 15.74
N ASP A 169 -13.74 11.12 16.92
CA ASP A 169 -14.67 11.07 18.06
C ASP A 169 -15.67 12.24 18.03
N LYS A 170 -15.21 13.43 17.64
CA LYS A 170 -16.01 14.66 17.72
C LYS A 170 -15.78 15.57 16.52
N ILE A 171 -16.84 16.32 16.21
CA ILE A 171 -16.81 17.41 15.26
C ILE A 171 -16.80 18.72 16.05
N ILE A 172 -15.84 19.58 15.74
CA ILE A 172 -15.75 20.94 16.27
C ILE A 172 -16.52 21.84 15.31
N PRO A 173 -17.47 22.66 15.77
CA PRO A 173 -18.18 23.61 14.91
C PRO A 173 -17.19 24.51 14.14
N GLY A 174 -17.34 24.54 12.82
CA GLY A 174 -16.46 25.31 11.94
C GLY A 174 -16.78 26.81 11.97
N THR A 175 -15.81 27.63 11.58
CA THR A 175 -16.07 29.05 11.26
C THR A 175 -16.72 29.21 9.89
N HIS A 176 -16.52 28.22 9.00
CA HIS A 176 -17.16 28.14 7.70
C HIS A 176 -18.07 26.91 7.64
N LYS A 177 -19.17 27.00 6.88
CA LYS A 177 -20.08 25.87 6.65
C LYS A 177 -19.58 24.88 5.58
N LYS A 178 -18.54 25.26 4.83
CA LYS A 178 -17.96 24.48 3.74
C LYS A 178 -16.44 24.61 3.77
N PRO A 179 -15.69 23.54 3.41
CA PRO A 179 -14.24 23.60 3.24
C PRO A 179 -13.86 24.71 2.25
N GLN A 180 -12.77 25.42 2.54
CA GLN A 180 -12.21 26.42 1.66
C GLN A 180 -11.04 25.81 0.88
N VAL A 181 -11.08 25.88 -0.45
CA VAL A 181 -9.99 25.40 -1.30
C VAL A 181 -9.40 26.58 -2.05
N THR A 182 -8.09 26.74 -1.90
CA THR A 182 -7.31 27.76 -2.59
C THR A 182 -6.61 27.15 -3.81
N ASN A 183 -6.12 28.00 -4.71
CA ASN A 183 -5.33 27.54 -5.84
C ASN A 183 -4.04 26.86 -5.37
N GLU A 184 -3.41 27.40 -4.32
CA GLU A 184 -2.20 26.83 -3.73
C GLU A 184 -2.46 25.41 -3.18
N MET A 185 -3.62 25.17 -2.56
CA MET A 185 -4.01 23.82 -2.12
C MET A 185 -4.19 22.87 -3.31
N THR A 186 -4.81 23.35 -4.38
CA THR A 186 -5.04 22.58 -5.61
C THR A 186 -3.73 22.19 -6.29
N ASP A 187 -2.77 23.12 -6.35
CA ASP A 187 -1.41 22.87 -6.85
C ASP A 187 -0.69 21.82 -5.99
N CYS A 188 -0.82 21.92 -4.66
CA CYS A 188 -0.27 20.91 -3.75
C CYS A 188 -0.92 19.54 -3.93
N PHE A 189 -2.24 19.45 -4.08
CA PHE A 189 -2.91 18.17 -4.33
C PHE A 189 -2.39 17.53 -5.62
N THR A 190 -2.28 18.33 -6.68
CA THR A 190 -1.76 17.88 -7.98
C THR A 190 -0.32 17.39 -7.86
N ALA A 191 0.55 18.15 -7.19
CA ALA A 191 1.95 17.78 -6.97
C ALA A 191 2.12 16.50 -6.15
N LEU A 192 1.17 16.22 -5.26
CA LEU A 192 1.16 15.02 -4.42
C LEU A 192 0.37 13.85 -5.03
N GLY A 193 -0.22 14.02 -6.21
CA GLY A 193 -1.08 13.01 -6.85
C GLY A 193 -2.40 12.76 -6.11
N LEU A 194 -2.87 13.71 -5.29
CA LEU A 194 -4.13 13.63 -4.59
C LEU A 194 -5.29 14.12 -5.47
N PRO A 195 -6.51 13.56 -5.32
CA PRO A 195 -7.70 14.01 -6.03
C PRO A 195 -8.03 15.47 -5.71
N LEU A 196 -8.60 16.18 -6.69
CA LEU A 196 -9.15 17.51 -6.42
C LEU A 196 -10.53 17.38 -5.75
N PRO A 197 -10.81 18.13 -4.67
CA PRO A 197 -12.11 18.11 -4.03
C PRO A 197 -13.16 18.75 -4.93
N ALA A 198 -14.31 18.08 -5.11
CA ALA A 198 -15.46 18.66 -5.79
C ALA A 198 -16.16 19.67 -4.85
N ILE A 199 -15.90 20.96 -5.03
CA ILE A 199 -16.55 22.03 -4.25
C ILE A 199 -17.35 22.92 -5.19
N ASP A 200 -18.65 23.08 -4.92
CA ASP A 200 -19.49 24.09 -5.56
C ASP A 200 -18.93 25.48 -5.23
N SER A 201 -18.29 26.14 -6.19
CA SER A 201 -17.72 27.47 -6.03
C SER A 201 -18.83 28.53 -6.00
N GLU A 202 -18.92 29.31 -4.93
CA GLU A 202 -19.67 30.58 -4.94
C GLU A 202 -18.68 31.73 -5.13
N GLY A 203 -18.87 32.50 -6.22
CA GLY A 203 -18.50 33.92 -6.26
C GLY A 203 -17.39 34.38 -7.23
N LYS A 204 -17.65 34.37 -8.55
CA LYS A 204 -17.22 35.42 -9.50
C LYS A 204 -18.31 35.63 -10.57
N PRO A 205 -18.57 36.86 -11.05
CA PRO A 205 -19.67 37.12 -11.97
C PRO A 205 -19.41 36.50 -13.34
N GLU A 206 -20.38 35.72 -13.83
CA GLU A 206 -20.40 35.03 -15.13
C GLU A 206 -20.34 35.99 -16.32
N PRO A 207 -19.73 35.58 -17.45
CA PRO A 207 -20.36 35.70 -18.75
C PRO A 207 -21.16 34.42 -19.05
N GLU A 208 -22.39 34.62 -19.52
CA GLU A 208 -23.43 33.62 -19.73
C GLU A 208 -22.97 32.37 -20.53
N GLY A 209 -23.36 31.18 -20.05
CA GLY A 209 -23.57 30.01 -20.91
C GLY A 209 -23.20 28.63 -20.35
N ARG A 210 -24.25 27.88 -19.99
CA ARG A 210 -24.40 26.41 -19.91
C ARG A 210 -24.05 25.66 -18.62
N ASP A 211 -25.14 25.17 -18.03
CA ASP A 211 -25.43 23.80 -17.63
C ASP A 211 -24.82 23.22 -16.34
N LYS A 212 -25.47 23.63 -15.23
CA LYS A 212 -25.86 22.84 -14.04
C LYS A 212 -25.15 21.49 -13.82
N ASN A 213 -24.32 21.48 -12.77
CA ASN A 213 -23.46 20.37 -12.34
C ASN A 213 -24.20 19.11 -11.82
N LEU A 214 -23.60 17.96 -12.14
CA LEU A 214 -23.91 16.58 -11.68
C LEU A 214 -24.15 16.45 -10.16
N VAL A 215 -23.52 17.31 -9.36
CA VAL A 215 -23.60 17.32 -7.89
C VAL A 215 -24.99 17.72 -7.40
N SER A 216 -25.69 18.62 -8.11
CA SER A 216 -27.06 18.99 -7.77
C SER A 216 -28.03 17.82 -8.02
N GLN A 217 -27.77 16.98 -9.02
CA GLN A 217 -28.59 15.79 -9.32
C GLN A 217 -28.43 14.68 -8.27
N ILE A 218 -27.27 14.57 -7.62
CA ILE A 218 -27.05 13.64 -6.52
C ILE A 218 -27.76 14.13 -5.24
N ILE A 219 -27.69 15.43 -4.95
CA ILE A 219 -28.43 16.04 -3.83
C ILE A 219 -29.94 15.94 -4.04
N ASP A 220 -30.42 16.13 -5.27
CA ASP A 220 -31.84 15.95 -5.61
C ASP A 220 -32.26 14.47 -5.61
N GLY A 221 -31.35 13.54 -5.90
CA GLY A 221 -31.56 12.09 -5.73
C GLY A 221 -31.73 11.66 -4.28
N ILE A 222 -31.02 12.32 -3.34
CA ILE A 222 -31.19 12.10 -1.89
C ILE A 222 -32.49 12.76 -1.38
N LYS A 223 -32.88 13.91 -1.92
CA LYS A 223 -34.19 14.53 -1.62
C LYS A 223 -35.38 13.70 -2.14
N GLY A 224 -35.18 12.90 -3.18
CA GLY A 224 -36.18 11.97 -3.73
C GLY A 224 -36.58 10.81 -2.81
N LEU A 225 -35.87 10.59 -1.70
CA LEU A 225 -36.25 9.62 -0.66
C LEU A 225 -37.26 10.20 0.37
N PHE A 226 -37.66 11.47 0.22
CA PHE A 226 -38.76 12.11 0.96
C PHE A 226 -39.85 12.59 -0.01
N PRO A 227 -41.15 12.29 0.21
CA PRO A 227 -42.16 12.55 -0.81
C PRO A 227 -42.63 14.01 -0.79
N THR A 228 -42.47 14.73 -1.91
CA THR A 228 -43.37 15.84 -2.26
C THR A 228 -43.38 16.20 -3.77
N GLY A 229 -44.45 15.78 -4.46
CA GLY A 229 -45.29 16.62 -5.34
C GLY A 229 -44.77 17.27 -6.64
N ASN A 230 -45.12 16.64 -7.77
CA ASN A 230 -45.70 17.20 -9.02
C ASN A 230 -44.90 18.01 -10.09
N LYS A 231 -44.84 17.37 -11.28
CA LYS A 231 -45.30 17.78 -12.66
C LYS A 231 -44.48 18.67 -13.61
N THR A 232 -44.07 18.00 -14.72
CA THR A 232 -44.18 18.26 -16.19
C THR A 232 -43.73 19.58 -16.82
N ASP A 233 -42.83 19.52 -17.83
CA ASP A 233 -43.17 19.72 -19.27
C ASP A 233 -42.00 19.48 -20.24
N ILE A 234 -42.34 19.07 -21.48
CA ILE A 234 -41.48 18.61 -22.58
C ILE A 234 -41.31 19.71 -23.63
N SER A 235 -40.07 19.96 -24.09
CA SER A 235 -39.79 20.64 -25.36
C SER A 235 -38.65 19.93 -26.11
N ASN A 236 -38.93 19.47 -27.33
CA ASN A 236 -37.97 18.82 -28.22
C ASN A 236 -36.91 19.80 -28.74
N SER A 237 -35.64 19.59 -28.36
CA SER A 237 -34.49 19.89 -29.21
C SER A 237 -33.62 18.64 -29.27
N SER A 238 -33.37 18.10 -30.47
CA SER A 238 -32.52 16.94 -30.64
C SER A 238 -31.06 17.32 -30.40
N ASN A 239 -30.63 17.25 -29.15
CA ASN A 239 -29.24 17.39 -28.75
C ASN A 239 -28.56 16.02 -28.94
N THR A 240 -27.71 15.90 -29.96
CA THR A 240 -26.75 14.80 -30.02
C THR A 240 -25.59 15.13 -29.09
N VAL A 241 -25.34 14.29 -28.09
CA VAL A 241 -24.29 14.46 -27.08
C VAL A 241 -23.33 13.28 -27.16
N MET A 242 -22.03 13.54 -27.23
CA MET A 242 -21.01 12.48 -27.23
C MET A 242 -20.65 12.10 -25.79
N ARG A 243 -20.86 10.84 -25.44
CA ARG A 243 -20.65 10.28 -24.10
C ARG A 243 -19.24 9.73 -23.95
N LYS A 244 -18.34 10.55 -23.39
CA LYS A 244 -16.92 10.20 -23.19
C LYS A 244 -16.65 9.51 -21.84
N GLU A 245 -17.62 9.54 -20.93
CA GLU A 245 -17.53 8.97 -19.57
C GLU A 245 -17.38 7.45 -19.53
N PHE A 246 -17.83 6.73 -20.57
CA PHE A 246 -17.76 5.28 -20.65
C PHE A 246 -16.41 4.79 -21.19
N THR A 247 -15.31 5.13 -20.52
CA THR A 247 -13.94 4.92 -21.00
C THR A 247 -13.64 3.49 -21.47
N PHE A 248 -14.04 2.47 -20.71
CA PHE A 248 -13.84 1.07 -21.09
C PHE A 248 -14.67 0.65 -22.30
N ILE A 249 -15.92 1.12 -22.39
CA ILE A 249 -16.79 0.81 -23.54
C ILE A 249 -16.26 1.53 -24.78
N ASN A 250 -15.87 2.80 -24.64
CA ASN A 250 -15.24 3.60 -25.69
C ASN A 250 -13.96 2.95 -26.23
N GLN A 251 -13.13 2.38 -25.34
CA GLN A 251 -11.95 1.65 -25.73
C GLN A 251 -12.27 0.32 -26.45
N ILE A 252 -13.25 -0.45 -25.96
CA ILE A 252 -13.70 -1.70 -26.60
C ILE A 252 -14.27 -1.42 -28.01
N LEU A 253 -15.01 -0.32 -28.14
CA LEU A 253 -15.64 0.08 -29.39
C LEU A 253 -14.71 0.89 -30.31
N ASN A 254 -13.48 1.18 -29.87
CA ASN A 254 -12.54 2.07 -30.55
C ASN A 254 -13.18 3.41 -30.97
N SER A 255 -13.92 4.02 -30.05
CA SER A 255 -14.65 5.28 -30.25
C SER A 255 -14.19 6.34 -29.24
N GLU A 256 -14.18 7.61 -29.65
CA GLU A 256 -13.94 8.74 -28.73
C GLU A 256 -15.11 8.97 -27.74
N GLY A 257 -16.28 8.41 -28.04
CA GLY A 257 -17.47 8.48 -27.20
C GLY A 257 -18.67 7.81 -27.88
N ILE A 258 -19.68 7.42 -27.09
CA ILE A 258 -20.93 6.88 -27.63
C ILE A 258 -21.87 8.04 -27.92
N GLU A 259 -22.43 8.09 -29.12
CA GLU A 259 -23.43 9.10 -29.44
C GLU A 259 -24.74 8.83 -28.70
N GLU A 260 -25.17 9.80 -27.91
CA GLU A 260 -26.49 9.87 -27.32
C GLU A 260 -27.36 10.84 -28.11
N LYS A 261 -28.53 10.38 -28.54
CA LYS A 261 -29.56 11.22 -29.16
C LYS A 261 -30.85 11.09 -28.37
N ASP A 262 -31.38 12.23 -27.91
CA ASP A 262 -32.62 12.30 -27.14
C ASP A 262 -32.61 11.40 -25.88
N GLY A 263 -31.49 11.34 -25.16
CA GLY A 263 -31.35 10.49 -23.96
C GLY A 263 -31.13 9.01 -24.27
N LYS A 264 -30.98 8.62 -25.54
CA LYS A 264 -30.81 7.24 -25.98
C LYS A 264 -29.47 7.05 -26.69
N MET A 265 -28.69 6.08 -26.23
CA MET A 265 -27.48 5.63 -26.89
C MET A 265 -27.83 4.53 -27.90
N LEU A 266 -27.55 4.76 -29.18
CA LEU A 266 -27.78 3.78 -30.23
C LEU A 266 -26.49 2.99 -30.45
N LEU A 267 -26.48 1.73 -30.01
CA LEU A 267 -25.40 0.79 -30.27
C LEU A 267 -25.79 -0.14 -31.42
N THR A 268 -24.86 -0.33 -32.36
CA THR A 268 -25.03 -1.31 -33.43
C THR A 268 -24.90 -2.74 -32.87
N VAL A 269 -25.39 -3.72 -33.63
CA VAL A 269 -25.19 -5.13 -33.29
C VAL A 269 -23.70 -5.47 -33.19
N GLU A 270 -22.87 -4.86 -34.04
CA GLU A 270 -21.40 -5.00 -33.98
C GLU A 270 -20.81 -4.47 -32.68
N ASN A 271 -21.28 -3.32 -32.19
CA ASN A 271 -20.84 -2.78 -30.90
C ASN A 271 -21.20 -3.72 -29.74
N LEU A 272 -22.42 -4.26 -29.75
CA LEU A 272 -22.86 -5.23 -28.74
C LEU A 272 -22.05 -6.53 -28.82
N GLN A 273 -21.71 -6.98 -30.03
CA GLN A 273 -20.86 -8.16 -30.23
C GLN A 273 -19.45 -7.92 -29.69
N ALA A 274 -18.83 -6.77 -29.98
CA ALA A 274 -17.51 -6.41 -29.47
C ALA A 274 -17.47 -6.36 -27.93
N ILE A 275 -18.51 -5.80 -27.30
CA ILE A 275 -18.65 -5.79 -25.83
C ILE A 275 -18.80 -7.22 -25.30
N ASN A 276 -19.65 -8.04 -25.93
CA ASN A 276 -19.87 -9.42 -25.52
C ASN A 276 -18.60 -10.27 -25.63
N ASP A 277 -17.82 -10.11 -26.70
CA ASP A 277 -16.56 -10.82 -26.90
C ASP A 277 -15.50 -10.37 -25.89
N ALA A 278 -15.40 -9.07 -25.61
CA ALA A 278 -14.51 -8.56 -24.57
C ALA A 278 -14.84 -9.11 -23.18
N VAL A 279 -16.14 -9.18 -22.83
CA VAL A 279 -16.61 -9.77 -21.56
C VAL A 279 -16.32 -11.28 -21.51
N LYS A 280 -16.51 -11.99 -22.62
CA LYS A 280 -16.19 -13.41 -22.72
C LYS A 280 -14.69 -13.65 -22.48
N THR A 281 -13.82 -12.92 -23.16
CA THR A 281 -12.37 -13.02 -22.99
C THR A 281 -11.95 -12.69 -21.55
N ALA A 282 -12.52 -11.65 -20.95
CA ALA A 282 -12.24 -11.30 -19.56
C ALA A 282 -12.66 -12.41 -18.58
N ASN A 283 -13.82 -13.04 -18.79
CA ASN A 283 -14.29 -14.15 -17.97
C ASN A 283 -13.42 -15.40 -18.13
N GLU A 284 -12.98 -15.71 -19.35
CA GLU A 284 -12.07 -16.83 -19.61
C GLU A 284 -10.71 -16.60 -18.96
N ALA A 285 -10.17 -15.38 -19.04
CA ALA A 285 -8.93 -15.01 -18.37
C ALA A 285 -9.05 -15.10 -16.84
N LYS A 286 -10.18 -14.64 -16.28
CA LYS A 286 -10.48 -14.78 -14.85
C LYS A 286 -10.53 -16.24 -14.41
N ALA A 287 -11.28 -17.08 -15.13
CA ALA A 287 -11.39 -18.51 -14.81
C ALA A 287 -10.02 -19.21 -14.86
N LYS A 288 -9.18 -18.86 -15.84
CA LYS A 288 -7.80 -19.36 -15.92
C LYS A 288 -6.98 -18.92 -14.70
N ALA A 289 -7.05 -17.64 -14.32
CA ALA A 289 -6.31 -17.13 -13.17
C ALA A 289 -6.76 -17.79 -11.84
N GLU A 290 -8.06 -18.01 -11.66
CA GLU A 290 -8.61 -18.73 -10.49
C GLU A 290 -8.11 -20.18 -10.44
N ASN A 291 -8.04 -20.87 -11.58
CA ASN A 291 -7.50 -22.22 -11.66
C ASN A 291 -6.00 -22.28 -11.39
N ASP A 292 -5.23 -21.36 -11.98
CA ASP A 292 -3.78 -21.27 -11.75
C ASP A 292 -3.46 -20.99 -10.28
N LEU A 293 -4.27 -20.15 -9.61
CA LEU A 293 -4.16 -19.89 -8.18
C LEU A 293 -4.45 -21.16 -7.34
N ALA A 294 -5.48 -21.93 -7.69
CA ALA A 294 -5.80 -23.18 -7.01
C ALA A 294 -4.68 -24.23 -7.14
N VAL A 295 -4.08 -24.34 -8.34
CA VAL A 295 -2.93 -25.21 -8.59
C VAL A 295 -1.72 -24.75 -7.77
N ALA A 296 -1.42 -23.45 -7.75
CA ALA A 296 -0.31 -22.90 -6.98
C ALA A 296 -0.46 -23.14 -5.47
N ASN A 297 -1.68 -22.98 -4.93
CA ASN A 297 -1.97 -23.25 -3.52
C ASN A 297 -1.80 -24.73 -3.17
N THR A 298 -2.23 -25.64 -4.04
CA THR A 298 -2.04 -27.09 -3.86
C THR A 298 -0.55 -27.47 -3.88
N ALA A 299 0.22 -26.90 -4.81
CA ALA A 299 1.66 -27.11 -4.88
C ALA A 299 2.39 -26.58 -3.64
N LYS A 300 1.97 -25.41 -3.14
CA LYS A 300 2.48 -24.83 -1.89
C LYS A 300 2.22 -25.75 -0.70
N GLU A 301 0.99 -26.21 -0.51
CA GLU A 301 0.64 -27.12 0.59
C GLU A 301 1.45 -28.42 0.53
N THR A 302 1.65 -28.98 -0.67
CA THR A 302 2.49 -30.17 -0.90
C THR A 302 3.95 -29.92 -0.50
N ALA A 303 4.50 -28.75 -0.83
CA ALA A 303 5.87 -28.37 -0.47
C ALA A 303 6.02 -28.15 1.05
N GLU A 304 5.04 -27.50 1.70
CA GLU A 304 5.02 -27.30 3.15
C GLU A 304 4.94 -28.64 3.91
N ASN A 305 4.11 -29.57 3.44
CA ASN A 305 4.01 -30.91 4.00
C ASN A 305 5.32 -31.70 3.84
N SER A 306 5.95 -31.61 2.67
CA SER A 306 7.23 -32.28 2.39
C SER A 306 8.37 -31.69 3.23
N LEU A 307 8.43 -30.37 3.39
CA LEU A 307 9.40 -29.70 4.26
C LEU A 307 9.21 -30.12 5.72
N THR A 308 7.96 -30.17 6.19
CA THR A 308 7.62 -30.61 7.55
C THR A 308 8.06 -32.05 7.79
N ALA A 309 7.83 -32.95 6.83
CA ALA A 309 8.29 -34.34 6.91
C ALA A 309 9.81 -34.43 7.03
N VAL A 310 10.55 -33.70 6.18
CA VAL A 310 12.03 -33.66 6.24
C VAL A 310 12.53 -33.12 7.58
N VAL A 311 11.91 -32.06 8.10
CA VAL A 311 12.30 -31.50 9.41
C VAL A 311 12.03 -32.49 10.54
N ASN A 312 10.89 -33.20 10.51
CA ASN A 312 10.59 -34.25 11.49
C ASN A 312 11.59 -35.41 11.42
N ASP A 313 11.98 -35.83 10.21
CA ASP A 313 13.01 -36.85 10.02
C ASP A 313 14.35 -36.41 10.60
N LEU A 314 14.77 -35.15 10.36
CA LEU A 314 15.98 -34.59 10.95
C LEU A 314 15.90 -34.52 12.48
N ASP A 315 14.75 -34.13 13.03
CA ASP A 315 14.51 -34.07 14.48
C ASP A 315 14.55 -35.44 15.14
N SER A 316 14.25 -36.50 14.40
CA SER A 316 14.30 -37.88 14.90
C SER A 316 15.73 -38.42 15.05
N LEU A 317 16.73 -37.79 14.42
CA LEU A 317 18.12 -38.27 14.43
C LEU A 317 18.80 -38.12 15.80
N SER A 318 18.53 -37.03 16.53
CA SER A 318 19.00 -36.84 17.91
C SER A 318 18.33 -35.65 18.60
N ASP A 319 18.33 -35.66 19.94
CA ASP A 319 17.87 -34.50 20.75
C ASP A 319 18.69 -33.24 20.48
N SER A 320 19.99 -33.37 20.16
CA SER A 320 20.85 -32.23 19.84
C SER A 320 20.48 -31.57 18.51
N ILE A 321 20.03 -32.35 17.51
CA ILE A 321 19.53 -31.82 16.24
C ILE A 321 18.14 -31.22 16.44
N LYS A 322 17.24 -31.93 17.13
CA LYS A 322 15.89 -31.46 17.44
C LYS A 322 15.88 -30.09 18.13
N ASN A 323 16.74 -29.90 19.11
CA ASN A 323 16.83 -28.67 19.90
C ASN A 323 17.64 -27.53 19.26
N ALA A 324 18.15 -27.72 18.04
CA ALA A 324 18.84 -26.66 17.31
C ALA A 324 17.86 -25.54 16.89
N ALA A 325 18.33 -24.29 16.96
CA ALA A 325 17.48 -23.09 16.84
C ALA A 325 16.77 -22.94 15.47
N ASP A 326 17.35 -23.49 14.41
CA ASP A 326 16.81 -23.46 13.05
C ASP A 326 17.41 -24.58 12.18
N ASN A 327 16.95 -24.71 10.93
CA ASN A 327 17.43 -25.73 10.00
C ASN A 327 18.92 -25.60 9.64
N LYS A 328 19.48 -24.39 9.68
CA LYS A 328 20.92 -24.18 9.42
C LYS A 328 21.75 -24.69 10.60
N ALA A 329 21.27 -24.46 11.82
CA ALA A 329 21.87 -25.00 13.04
C ALA A 329 21.74 -26.53 13.09
N LYS A 330 20.60 -27.11 12.67
CA LYS A 330 20.42 -28.58 12.53
C LYS A 330 21.51 -29.19 11.64
N VAL A 331 21.76 -28.59 10.48
CA VAL A 331 22.82 -29.03 9.55
C VAL A 331 24.21 -28.95 10.19
N GLN A 332 24.49 -27.90 10.97
CA GLN A 332 25.79 -27.78 11.62
C GLN A 332 26.00 -28.85 12.69
N VAL A 333 24.98 -29.13 13.52
CA VAL A 333 25.03 -30.21 14.51
C VAL A 333 25.29 -31.57 13.84
N ILE A 334 24.63 -31.83 12.70
CA ILE A 334 24.86 -33.06 11.92
C ILE A 334 26.31 -33.16 11.45
N ARG A 335 26.87 -32.07 10.90
CA ARG A 335 28.29 -32.04 10.46
C ARG A 335 29.24 -32.35 11.60
N ASP A 336 28.99 -31.76 12.78
CA ASP A 336 29.84 -31.96 13.96
C ASP A 336 29.77 -33.40 14.49
N ILE A 337 28.61 -34.06 14.37
CA ILE A 337 28.44 -35.48 14.70
C ILE A 337 29.20 -36.36 13.71
N VAL A 338 29.04 -36.13 12.40
CA VAL A 338 29.70 -36.91 11.34
C VAL A 338 31.22 -36.79 11.42
N ALA A 339 31.75 -35.59 11.70
CA ALA A 339 33.19 -35.36 11.84
C ALA A 339 33.84 -36.15 13.00
N LYS A 340 33.05 -36.63 13.97
CA LYS A 340 33.52 -37.42 15.11
C LYS A 340 33.51 -38.94 14.85
N ILE A 341 32.95 -39.40 13.72
CA ILE A 341 32.96 -40.81 13.34
C ILE A 341 34.34 -41.14 12.76
N PRO A 342 35.13 -42.06 13.36
CA PRO A 342 36.44 -42.43 12.82
C PRO A 342 36.27 -43.08 11.44
N GLY A 343 37.02 -42.62 10.45
CA GLY A 343 37.00 -43.23 9.11
C GLY A 343 37.49 -44.67 9.17
N THR A 344 36.66 -45.63 8.76
CA THR A 344 37.13 -46.98 8.44
C THR A 344 37.86 -46.90 7.10
N GLY A 345 39.19 -46.93 7.13
CA GLY A 345 39.99 -47.09 5.92
C GLY A 345 39.59 -48.38 5.21
N THR A 346 39.10 -48.25 3.98
CA THR A 346 38.97 -49.40 3.08
C THR A 346 40.37 -49.88 2.71
N ASP A 347 40.67 -51.15 2.98
CA ASP A 347 41.85 -51.84 2.47
C ASP A 347 41.87 -51.78 0.94
N SER A 348 42.68 -50.90 0.37
CA SER A 348 43.24 -51.11 -0.97
C SER A 348 44.66 -50.57 -1.04
N HIS A 349 45.57 -51.50 -1.34
CA HIS A 349 47.00 -51.35 -1.61
C HIS A 349 47.90 -51.02 -0.41
N ARG A 350 48.30 -52.09 0.29
CA ARG A 350 49.60 -52.18 0.98
C ARG A 350 50.71 -51.89 -0.04
N GLU A 351 51.29 -50.69 0.00
CA GLU A 351 52.71 -50.53 -0.27
C GLU A 351 53.43 -50.57 1.07
N ALA A 352 54.25 -51.61 1.24
CA ALA A 352 55.10 -51.77 2.40
C ALA A 352 56.19 -50.70 2.37
N ASN A 353 56.23 -49.81 3.37
CA ASN A 353 57.44 -49.09 3.71
C ASN A 353 58.41 -50.07 4.38
N GLU A 354 59.22 -50.76 3.57
CA GLU A 354 60.52 -51.25 4.04
C GLU A 354 61.48 -50.06 4.12
N ASP A 355 61.50 -49.41 5.27
CA ASP A 355 62.66 -48.60 5.65
C ASP A 355 63.86 -49.53 5.86
N ASN A 356 64.93 -49.23 5.12
CA ASN A 356 66.33 -49.58 5.42
C ASN A 356 66.77 -51.03 5.26
N LYS A 357 66.95 -51.46 4.00
CA LYS A 357 67.94 -52.49 3.66
C LYS A 357 68.98 -52.13 2.60
N PHE A 358 68.95 -50.90 2.07
CA PHE A 358 69.88 -50.46 1.01
C PHE A 358 70.34 -49.01 1.18
N ALA A 359 70.55 -48.54 2.41
CA ALA A 359 71.08 -47.20 2.67
C ALA A 359 72.52 -46.96 2.15
N ASP A 360 73.17 -47.98 1.59
CA ASP A 360 74.57 -47.94 1.11
C ASP A 360 74.73 -47.84 -0.42
N ILE A 361 73.69 -47.51 -1.19
CA ILE A 361 73.82 -47.25 -2.66
C ILE A 361 73.80 -45.76 -3.03
N ALA A 362 73.93 -44.87 -2.04
CA ALA A 362 73.94 -43.42 -2.27
C ALA A 362 75.31 -42.92 -2.78
N THR A 363 75.69 -43.34 -4.00
CA THR A 363 76.53 -42.59 -4.94
C THR A 363 76.51 -43.32 -6.28
N ASP A 364 75.79 -42.77 -7.27
CA ASP A 364 75.95 -43.17 -8.68
C ASP A 364 77.23 -42.52 -9.23
N PRO A 365 78.27 -43.29 -9.59
CA PRO A 365 79.55 -42.76 -10.03
C PRO A 365 79.60 -42.28 -11.49
N ILE A 366 78.51 -42.34 -12.27
CA ILE A 366 78.60 -42.28 -13.74
C ILE A 366 77.73 -41.19 -14.42
N ASN A 367 76.78 -40.54 -13.76
CA ASN A 367 75.98 -39.48 -14.38
C ASN A 367 75.94 -38.17 -13.57
N SER A 368 77.04 -37.42 -13.65
CA SER A 368 77.09 -35.98 -13.39
C SER A 368 76.77 -35.21 -14.68
N PHE A 369 75.60 -34.59 -14.82
CA PHE A 369 75.47 -33.41 -15.69
C PHE A 369 74.35 -32.51 -15.14
N GLU A 370 74.76 -31.33 -14.71
CA GLU A 370 73.97 -30.10 -14.54
C GLU A 370 73.09 -30.01 -13.28
N ASN A 371 73.74 -29.57 -12.19
CA ASN A 371 73.30 -28.40 -11.43
C ASN A 371 74.55 -27.72 -10.85
N GLU A 372 74.99 -26.63 -11.49
CA GLU A 372 75.63 -25.51 -10.79
C GLU A 372 74.57 -24.72 -10.02
#